data_AF-A0A1F6KD15-F1
#
_entry.id   AF-A0A1F6KD15-F1
#
_cell.length_a   1.000
_cell.length_b   1.000
_cell.length_c   1.000
_cell.angle_alpha   90.00
_cell.angle_beta   90.00
_cell.angle_gamma   90.00
#
_symmetry.space_group_name_H-M   'P 1'
#
loop_
_entity.id
_entity.type
_entity.pdbx_description
1 polymer ?
#
loop_
_entity_poly.entity_id
_entity_poly.type
_entity_poly.pdbx_seq_one_letter_code
_entity_poly.pdbx_strand_id
1 'polypeptide(L)'
;MAQIQLYGYRSKMEKSSPQPTFVVPLGTPVRSLVDGVVAAMPTLWSGDYSIQVTTDGKMQEWIYETEHLINPRAKVGDVVTAGQIVGEVSNFNRGAPPGFGTMEIGILRGGQKPQHVCPFAYLDESIKEDTLKKINSLFKSWEDYIGDQTLYEEKNPIPGCLTQEPIDG
;
A
#
# COMPACT_ATOMS: atom_id res chain seq x y z
N MET A 1 1.15 -13.80 -11.68
CA MET A 1 2.22 -13.09 -10.96
C MET A 1 1.70 -11.71 -10.63
N ALA A 2 1.91 -11.23 -9.40
CA ALA A 2 1.62 -9.85 -9.01
C ALA A 2 2.76 -8.96 -9.52
N GLN A 3 2.44 -7.85 -10.18
CA GLN A 3 3.44 -6.85 -10.55
C GLN A 3 3.42 -5.76 -9.49
N ILE A 4 4.50 -5.60 -8.74
CA ILE A 4 4.66 -4.39 -7.94
C ILE A 4 5.06 -3.28 -8.91
N GLN A 5 4.10 -2.44 -9.31
CA GLN A 5 4.41 -1.22 -10.03
C GLN A 5 4.82 -0.14 -9.02
N LEU A 6 6.10 -0.15 -8.68
CA LEU A 6 6.77 1.09 -8.29
C LEU A 6 7.16 1.73 -9.60
N TYR A 7 6.45 2.78 -10.02
CA TYR A 7 6.67 3.42 -11.31
C TYR A 7 8.15 3.83 -11.48
N GLY A 8 8.88 3.06 -12.30
CA GLY A 8 10.09 3.50 -13.00
C GLY A 8 9.78 4.09 -14.37
N TYR A 9 8.52 4.44 -14.65
CA TYR A 9 8.17 5.14 -15.88
C TYR A 9 8.46 6.63 -15.72
N ARG A 10 9.37 7.14 -16.56
CA ARG A 10 9.70 8.56 -16.72
C ARG A 10 8.45 9.42 -16.96
N SER A 11 7.73 9.78 -15.90
CA SER A 11 6.84 10.93 -15.88
C SER A 11 7.46 11.96 -14.94
N LYS A 12 7.58 13.20 -15.43
CA LYS A 12 8.12 14.32 -14.66
C LYS A 12 7.23 14.55 -13.44
N MET A 13 7.81 14.45 -12.24
CA MET A 13 7.43 15.18 -11.02
C MET A 13 5.91 15.36 -10.78
N GLU A 14 5.11 14.31 -10.90
CA GLU A 14 3.96 14.21 -10.01
C GLU A 14 4.51 13.84 -8.62
N LYS A 15 4.00 14.48 -7.56
CA LYS A 15 4.38 14.19 -6.18
C LYS A 15 4.33 12.67 -5.98
N SER A 16 5.49 12.03 -5.90
CA SER A 16 5.57 10.56 -5.90
C SER A 16 4.98 10.06 -4.59
N SER A 17 3.84 9.37 -4.62
CA SER A 17 3.22 8.89 -3.37
C SER A 17 4.20 8.00 -2.59
N PRO A 18 4.32 8.15 -1.26
CA PRO A 18 5.10 7.24 -0.44
C PRO A 18 4.37 5.92 -0.19
N GLN A 19 3.10 5.78 -0.61
CA GLN A 19 2.33 4.54 -0.53
C GLN A 19 2.81 3.54 -1.60
N PRO A 20 3.19 2.30 -1.22
CA PRO A 20 3.48 1.26 -2.19
C PRO A 20 2.21 0.84 -2.95
N THR A 21 2.33 0.84 -4.27
CA THR A 21 1.27 0.49 -5.22
C THR A 21 1.49 -0.92 -5.78
N PHE A 22 0.45 -1.75 -5.74
CA PHE A 22 0.45 -3.12 -6.22
C PHE A 22 -0.54 -3.28 -7.37
N VAL A 23 -0.07 -3.83 -8.50
CA VAL A 23 -0.93 -4.21 -9.63
C VAL A 23 -1.14 -5.71 -9.61
N VAL A 24 -2.37 -6.11 -9.30
CA VAL A 24 -2.75 -7.51 -9.06
C VAL A 24 -4.08 -7.84 -9.74
N PRO A 25 -4.38 -9.14 -9.98
CA PRO A 25 -5.64 -9.53 -10.60
C PRO A 25 -6.86 -9.00 -9.83
N LEU A 26 -7.91 -8.65 -10.55
CA LEU A 26 -9.19 -8.25 -9.93
C LEU A 26 -9.72 -9.36 -9.01
N GLY A 27 -10.34 -8.99 -7.89
CA GLY A 27 -10.83 -9.95 -6.90
C GLY A 27 -9.76 -10.54 -5.98
N THR A 28 -8.49 -10.13 -6.12
CA THR A 28 -7.44 -10.53 -5.16
C THR A 28 -7.84 -10.11 -3.75
N PRO A 29 -7.82 -11.01 -2.74
CA PRO A 29 -8.17 -10.65 -1.37
C PRO A 29 -7.18 -9.64 -0.78
N VAL A 30 -7.70 -8.52 -0.30
CA VAL A 30 -6.94 -7.51 0.44
C VAL A 30 -7.04 -7.80 1.94
N ARG A 31 -5.92 -7.65 2.64
CA ARG A 31 -5.79 -8.04 4.05
C ARG A 31 -5.45 -6.84 4.92
N SER A 32 -5.96 -6.84 6.15
CA SER A 32 -5.57 -5.85 7.16
C SER A 32 -4.06 -5.93 7.40
N LEU A 33 -3.40 -4.77 7.45
CA LEU A 33 -1.97 -4.65 7.73
C LEU A 33 -1.64 -4.91 9.21
N VAL A 34 -2.59 -4.56 10.08
CA VAL A 34 -2.41 -4.54 11.54
C VAL A 34 -3.61 -5.16 12.25
N ASP A 35 -3.40 -5.56 13.49
CA ASP A 35 -4.49 -5.76 14.45
C ASP A 35 -5.08 -4.38 14.82
N GLY A 36 -6.38 -4.33 15.07
CA GLY A 36 -7.02 -3.11 15.54
C GLY A 36 -8.52 -3.09 15.32
N VAL A 37 -9.05 -1.88 15.21
CA VAL A 37 -10.47 -1.60 14.96
C VAL A 37 -10.59 -0.68 13.74
N VAL A 38 -11.50 -0.99 12.85
CA VAL A 38 -11.78 -0.15 11.67
C VAL A 38 -12.32 1.20 12.15
N ALA A 39 -11.54 2.26 11.96
CA ALA A 39 -11.87 3.60 12.38
C ALA A 39 -12.69 4.36 11.32
N ALA A 40 -12.39 4.14 10.05
CA ALA A 40 -13.07 4.78 8.94
C ALA A 40 -13.03 3.92 7.68
N MET A 41 -13.99 4.17 6.79
CA MET A 41 -14.05 3.57 5.47
C MET A 41 -14.50 4.60 4.42
N PRO A 42 -13.64 5.58 4.08
CA PRO A 42 -14.03 6.60 3.12
C PRO A 42 -14.18 5.98 1.72
N THR A 43 -15.19 6.46 0.99
CA THR A 43 -15.27 6.27 -0.45
C THR A 43 -14.29 7.22 -1.12
N LEU A 44 -13.38 6.67 -1.91
CA LEU A 44 -12.40 7.41 -2.67
C LEU A 44 -13.06 8.06 -3.89
N TRP A 45 -12.36 8.99 -4.53
CA TRP A 45 -12.85 9.68 -5.73
C TRP A 45 -13.15 8.71 -6.90
N SER A 46 -12.47 7.56 -6.91
CA SER A 46 -12.68 6.44 -7.84
C SER A 46 -13.96 5.64 -7.57
N GLY A 47 -14.65 5.89 -6.46
CA GLY A 47 -15.87 5.19 -6.05
C GLY A 47 -15.64 3.86 -5.32
N ASP A 48 -14.40 3.43 -5.17
CA ASP A 48 -13.97 2.33 -4.32
C ASP A 48 -13.66 2.80 -2.89
N TYR A 49 -13.24 1.89 -2.02
CA TYR A 49 -13.08 2.14 -0.59
C TYR A 49 -11.62 2.13 -0.16
N SER A 50 -11.31 2.98 0.81
CA SER A 50 -10.18 2.77 1.73
C SER A 50 -10.69 2.15 3.03
N ILE A 51 -9.91 1.28 3.65
CA ILE A 51 -10.17 0.74 4.98
C ILE A 51 -9.07 1.23 5.91
N GLN A 52 -9.45 2.01 6.90
CA GLN A 52 -8.55 2.67 7.84
C GLN A 52 -8.69 2.03 9.23
N VAL A 53 -7.58 1.51 9.76
CA VAL A 53 -7.51 0.77 11.03
C VAL A 53 -6.67 1.55 12.03
N THR A 54 -7.18 1.67 13.26
CA THR A 54 -6.45 2.22 14.41
C THR A 54 -6.60 1.31 15.62
N THR A 55 -5.85 1.59 16.68
CA THR A 55 -5.85 0.76 17.90
C THR A 55 -7.23 0.68 18.57
N ASP A 56 -8.02 1.76 18.55
CA ASP A 56 -9.30 1.84 19.28
C ASP A 56 -10.51 2.23 18.41
N GLY A 57 -10.33 2.32 17.08
CA GLY A 57 -11.41 2.64 16.15
C GLY A 57 -11.76 4.12 16.09
N LYS A 58 -10.94 4.98 16.71
CA LYS A 58 -11.04 6.44 16.55
C LYS A 58 -9.94 6.91 15.61
N MET A 59 -10.18 8.06 14.96
CA MET A 59 -9.13 8.73 14.19
C MET A 59 -8.02 9.21 15.13
N GLN A 60 -6.79 8.85 14.81
CA GLN A 60 -5.61 9.08 15.65
C GLN A 60 -4.45 9.64 14.80
N GLU A 61 -3.29 9.88 15.43
CA GLU A 61 -2.09 10.27 14.70
C GLU A 61 -1.63 9.18 13.72
N TRP A 62 -1.80 7.90 14.07
CA TRP A 62 -1.37 6.78 13.25
C TRP A 62 -2.58 5.99 12.78
N ILE A 63 -2.80 6.00 11.46
CA ILE A 63 -3.89 5.28 10.82
C ILE A 63 -3.28 4.42 9.72
N TYR A 64 -3.54 3.11 9.77
CA TYR A 64 -3.07 2.16 8.77
C TYR A 64 -4.16 1.95 7.73
N GLU A 65 -3.82 2.03 6.45
CA GLU A 65 -4.82 1.98 5.40
C GLU A 65 -4.49 1.01 4.28
N THR A 66 -5.55 0.50 3.69
CA THR A 66 -5.54 -0.21 2.40
C THR A 66 -6.54 0.46 1.48
N GLU A 67 -6.10 0.95 0.33
CA GLU A 67 -6.90 1.71 -0.64
C GLU A 67 -7.23 0.91 -1.89
N HIS A 68 -8.27 1.36 -2.60
CA HIS A 68 -8.78 0.76 -3.84
C HIS A 68 -9.38 -0.64 -3.64
N LEU A 69 -10.25 -0.76 -2.62
CA LEU A 69 -10.98 -1.98 -2.29
C LEU A 69 -12.44 -1.92 -2.77
N ILE A 70 -12.94 -3.05 -3.25
CA ILE A 70 -14.36 -3.36 -3.44
C ILE A 70 -14.77 -4.53 -2.55
N ASN A 71 -16.08 -4.80 -2.48
CA ASN A 71 -16.65 -5.90 -1.70
C ASN A 71 -16.11 -5.96 -0.25
N PRO A 72 -16.23 -4.84 0.52
CA PRO A 72 -15.66 -4.79 1.85
C PRO A 72 -16.25 -5.88 2.73
N ARG A 73 -15.37 -6.53 3.51
CA ARG A 73 -15.70 -7.60 4.47
C ARG A 73 -15.55 -7.18 5.92
N ALA A 74 -15.15 -5.94 6.14
CA ALA A 74 -15.16 -5.26 7.42
C ALA A 74 -16.03 -4.00 7.32
N LYS A 75 -16.50 -3.51 8.46
CA LYS A 75 -17.18 -2.21 8.59
C LYS A 75 -16.58 -1.41 9.76
N VAL A 76 -16.83 -0.10 9.78
CA VAL A 76 -16.42 0.77 10.90
C VAL A 76 -16.89 0.18 12.25
N GLY A 77 -15.96 0.09 13.20
CA GLY A 77 -16.15 -0.49 14.52
C GLY A 77 -15.84 -1.99 14.63
N ASP A 78 -15.61 -2.70 13.51
CA ASP A 78 -15.18 -4.10 13.57
C ASP A 78 -13.74 -4.22 14.08
N VAL A 79 -13.50 -5.22 14.92
CA VAL A 79 -12.14 -5.65 15.28
C VAL A 79 -11.59 -6.50 14.13
N VAL A 80 -10.37 -6.19 13.70
CA VAL A 80 -9.64 -6.93 12.67
C VAL A 80 -8.30 -7.42 13.21
N THR A 81 -7.84 -8.56 12.71
CA THR A 81 -6.47 -9.03 12.95
C THR A 81 -5.60 -8.82 11.70
N ALA A 82 -4.30 -8.65 11.88
CA ALA A 82 -3.33 -8.64 10.80
C ALA A 82 -3.50 -9.89 9.92
N GLY A 83 -3.55 -9.69 8.61
CA GLY A 83 -3.80 -10.75 7.64
C GLY A 83 -5.27 -11.13 7.44
N GLN A 84 -6.22 -10.63 8.24
CA GLN A 84 -7.66 -10.83 8.01
C GLN A 84 -8.07 -10.22 6.67
N ILE A 85 -8.88 -10.93 5.88
CA ILE A 85 -9.40 -10.39 4.62
C ILE A 85 -10.42 -9.29 4.93
N VAL A 86 -10.19 -8.10 4.38
CA VAL A 86 -11.03 -6.90 4.60
C VAL A 86 -11.74 -6.44 3.34
N GLY A 87 -11.38 -6.95 2.17
CA GLY A 87 -12.02 -6.66 0.90
C GLY A 87 -11.31 -7.33 -0.26
N GLU A 88 -11.55 -6.83 -1.46
CA GLU A 88 -10.98 -7.33 -2.71
C GLU A 88 -10.46 -6.16 -3.55
N VAL A 89 -9.42 -6.38 -4.35
CA VAL A 89 -8.87 -5.35 -5.23
C VAL A 89 -9.92 -4.85 -6.22
N SER A 90 -10.08 -3.53 -6.30
CA SER A 90 -11.02 -2.86 -7.20
C SER A 90 -10.55 -2.88 -8.65
N ASN A 91 -11.40 -2.40 -9.56
CA ASN A 91 -11.03 -2.16 -10.95
C ASN A 91 -10.33 -0.82 -11.18
N PHE A 92 -9.91 -0.13 -10.12
CA PHE A 92 -9.08 1.06 -10.23
C PHE A 92 -7.77 0.71 -10.92
N ASN A 93 -7.53 1.34 -12.07
CA ASN A 93 -6.61 0.75 -13.03
C ASN A 93 -5.32 1.57 -13.22
N ARG A 94 -5.31 2.92 -13.20
CA ARG A 94 -4.10 3.77 -13.43
C ARG A 94 -3.12 3.31 -14.55
N GLY A 95 -3.54 2.53 -15.53
CA GLY A 95 -2.67 1.95 -16.56
C GLY A 95 -2.29 0.48 -16.37
N ALA A 96 -2.95 -0.23 -15.45
CA ALA A 96 -2.87 -1.67 -15.27
C ALA A 96 -3.44 -2.43 -16.50
N PRO A 97 -2.90 -3.61 -16.84
CA PRO A 97 -3.44 -4.45 -17.91
C PRO A 97 -4.91 -4.87 -17.66
N PRO A 98 -5.66 -5.23 -18.72
CA PRO A 98 -7.00 -5.80 -18.56
C PRO A 98 -7.01 -7.01 -17.61
N GLY A 99 -7.99 -7.05 -16.69
CA GLY A 99 -8.09 -8.09 -15.67
C GLY A 99 -7.25 -7.84 -14.41
N PHE A 100 -6.55 -6.72 -14.34
CA PHE A 100 -5.81 -6.26 -13.17
C PHE A 100 -6.37 -4.94 -12.65
N GLY A 101 -6.16 -4.72 -11.35
CA GLY A 101 -6.42 -3.47 -10.67
C GLY A 101 -5.24 -3.10 -9.78
N THR A 102 -5.36 -1.93 -9.18
CA THR A 102 -4.36 -1.31 -8.33
C THR A 102 -4.86 -1.31 -6.89
N MET A 103 -3.97 -1.59 -5.96
CA MET A 103 -4.20 -1.55 -4.52
C MET A 103 -3.00 -0.85 -3.88
N GLU A 104 -3.25 0.00 -2.89
CA GLU A 104 -2.21 0.78 -2.21
C GLU A 104 -2.25 0.53 -0.71
N ILE A 105 -1.08 0.31 -0.10
CA ILE A 105 -0.94 0.26 1.36
C ILE A 105 -0.37 1.59 1.84
N GLY A 106 -0.86 2.09 2.96
CA GLY A 106 -0.43 3.38 3.48
C GLY A 106 -0.45 3.48 4.99
N ILE A 107 0.25 4.50 5.46
CA ILE A 107 0.08 5.03 6.80
C ILE A 107 -0.25 6.51 6.64
N LEU A 108 -1.40 6.91 7.16
CA LEU A 108 -1.79 8.29 7.36
C LEU A 108 -1.25 8.73 8.72
N ARG A 109 -0.29 9.66 8.70
CA ARG A 109 0.36 10.23 9.87
C ARG A 109 -0.08 11.68 10.09
N GLY A 110 -0.61 11.96 11.28
CA GLY A 110 -1.07 13.29 11.67
C GLY A 110 -2.59 13.40 11.65
N GLY A 111 -3.14 14.23 12.54
CA GLY A 111 -4.58 14.28 12.84
C GLY A 111 -5.48 14.80 11.71
N GLN A 112 -6.07 16.00 11.84
CA GLN A 112 -7.11 16.47 10.91
C GLN A 112 -6.67 16.65 9.45
N LYS A 113 -5.36 16.79 9.20
CA LYS A 113 -4.75 16.81 7.87
C LYS A 113 -3.60 15.81 7.86
N PRO A 114 -3.89 14.52 7.64
CA PRO A 114 -2.87 13.50 7.69
C PRO A 114 -1.90 13.63 6.50
N GLN A 115 -0.70 13.10 6.67
CA GLN A 115 0.28 12.92 5.61
C GLN A 115 0.45 11.44 5.35
N HIS A 116 0.44 11.02 4.09
CA HIS A 116 0.92 9.71 3.71
C HIS A 116 2.42 9.59 4.01
N VAL A 117 2.81 8.48 4.62
CA VAL A 117 4.22 8.13 4.85
C VAL A 117 4.51 6.71 4.36
N CYS A 118 5.78 6.43 4.08
CA CYS A 118 6.21 5.12 3.59
C CYS A 118 6.03 4.05 4.68
N PRO A 119 5.15 3.05 4.51
CA PRO A 119 4.88 2.04 5.53
C PRO A 119 6.11 1.17 5.84
N PHE A 120 6.99 0.95 4.86
CA PHE A 120 8.21 0.17 5.06
C PHE A 120 9.23 0.86 5.97
N ALA A 121 9.11 2.18 6.19
CA ALA A 121 9.92 2.90 7.16
C ALA A 121 9.50 2.66 8.61
N TYR A 122 8.30 2.09 8.84
CA TYR A 122 7.69 1.89 10.15
C TYR A 122 7.39 0.41 10.44
N LEU A 123 8.09 -0.50 9.79
CA LEU A 123 7.99 -1.93 10.11
C LEU A 123 8.47 -2.21 11.53
N ASP A 124 7.81 -3.14 12.20
CA ASP A 124 8.27 -3.68 13.46
C ASP A 124 9.63 -4.38 13.28
N GLU A 125 10.54 -4.19 14.24
CA GLU A 125 11.91 -4.72 14.17
C GLU A 125 11.95 -6.25 14.03
N SER A 126 10.93 -6.97 14.53
CA SER A 126 10.84 -8.42 14.40
C SER A 126 10.64 -8.93 12.97
N ILE A 127 10.13 -8.08 12.05
CA ILE A 127 9.86 -8.44 10.65
C ILE A 127 10.63 -7.58 9.64
N LYS A 128 11.28 -6.51 10.10
CA LYS A 128 11.87 -5.48 9.24
C LYS A 128 12.95 -6.02 8.32
N GLU A 129 14.00 -6.63 8.86
CA GLU A 129 15.12 -7.14 8.06
C GLU A 129 14.64 -8.14 6.99
N ASP A 130 13.83 -9.12 7.41
CA ASP A 130 13.30 -10.15 6.52
C ASP A 130 12.38 -9.58 5.43
N THR A 131 11.56 -8.58 5.76
CA THR A 131 10.66 -7.94 4.80
C THR A 131 11.44 -7.12 3.78
N LEU A 132 12.38 -6.28 4.23
CA LEU A 132 13.19 -5.45 3.32
C LEU A 132 14.06 -6.33 2.39
N LYS A 133 14.59 -7.44 2.91
CA LYS A 133 15.31 -8.44 2.10
C LYS A 133 14.43 -9.07 1.02
N LYS A 134 13.18 -9.40 1.34
CA LYS A 134 12.21 -9.95 0.37
C LYS A 134 11.85 -8.93 -0.70
N ILE A 135 11.68 -7.65 -0.34
CA ILE A 135 11.44 -6.57 -1.31
C ILE A 135 12.61 -6.43 -2.28
N ASN A 136 13.85 -6.37 -1.78
CA ASN A 136 15.04 -6.32 -2.64
C ASN A 136 15.17 -7.56 -3.53
N SER A 137 14.86 -8.74 -3.00
CA SER A 137 14.88 -9.99 -3.78
C SER A 137 13.84 -9.97 -4.91
N LEU A 138 12.68 -9.38 -4.66
CA LEU A 138 11.63 -9.20 -5.67
C LEU A 138 12.05 -8.20 -6.75
N PHE A 139 12.66 -7.07 -6.38
CA PHE A 139 13.20 -6.09 -7.33
C PHE A 139 14.21 -6.72 -8.27
N LYS A 140 15.22 -7.39 -7.71
CA LYS A 140 16.22 -8.11 -8.48
C LYS A 140 15.60 -9.15 -9.41
N SER A 141 14.67 -9.96 -8.90
CA SER A 141 14.00 -10.98 -9.70
C SER A 141 13.20 -10.38 -10.86
N TRP A 142 12.62 -9.19 -10.66
CA TRP A 142 11.89 -8.49 -11.72
C TRP A 142 12.84 -7.92 -12.78
N GLU A 143 13.91 -7.25 -12.36
CA GLU A 143 14.95 -6.71 -13.26
C GLU A 143 15.64 -7.81 -14.08
N ASP A 144 15.92 -8.96 -13.45
CA ASP A 144 16.46 -10.15 -14.12
C ASP A 144 15.46 -10.69 -15.16
N TYR A 145 14.17 -10.73 -14.84
CA TYR A 145 13.11 -11.22 -15.72
C TYR A 145 12.92 -10.33 -16.96
N ILE A 146 12.91 -9.01 -16.79
CA ILE A 146 12.68 -8.06 -17.89
C ILE A 146 13.97 -7.73 -18.66
N GLY A 147 15.15 -8.03 -18.09
CA GLY A 147 16.45 -7.73 -18.68
C GLY A 147 16.89 -6.27 -18.55
N ASP A 148 16.39 -5.54 -17.54
CA ASP A 148 16.75 -4.14 -17.26
C ASP A 148 17.10 -3.99 -15.78
N GLN A 149 18.38 -3.72 -15.49
CA GLN A 149 18.96 -3.61 -14.15
C GLN A 149 19.02 -2.16 -13.65
N THR A 150 18.25 -1.25 -14.26
CA THR A 150 18.28 0.19 -13.96
C THR A 150 16.98 0.69 -13.33
N LEU A 151 16.06 -0.21 -12.99
CA LEU A 151 14.73 0.17 -12.50
C LEU A 151 14.72 0.52 -11.02
N TYR A 152 15.47 -0.21 -10.19
CA TYR A 152 15.46 -0.07 -8.74
C TYR A 152 16.82 0.32 -8.18
N GLU A 153 16.81 1.18 -7.17
CA GLU A 153 18.02 1.54 -6.45
C GLU A 153 18.34 0.51 -5.37
N GLU A 154 19.24 -0.44 -5.67
CA GLU A 154 19.64 -1.51 -4.74
C GLU A 154 20.27 -1.01 -3.41
N LYS A 155 20.69 0.26 -3.35
CA LYS A 155 21.33 0.87 -2.18
C LYS A 155 20.36 1.57 -1.22
N ASN A 156 19.08 1.67 -1.57
CA ASN A 156 18.10 2.29 -0.69
C ASN A 156 17.91 1.43 0.58
N PRO A 157 18.16 1.97 1.79
CA PRO A 157 18.01 1.21 3.03
C PRO A 157 16.56 0.86 3.36
N ILE A 158 15.58 1.56 2.77
CA ILE A 158 14.14 1.31 2.92
C ILE A 158 13.55 1.16 1.52
N PRO A 159 13.73 -0.01 0.88
CA PRO A 159 13.13 -0.30 -0.42
C PRO A 159 11.59 -0.38 -0.32
N GLY A 160 10.91 -0.27 -1.45
CA GLY A 160 9.46 -0.51 -1.55
C GLY A 160 8.60 0.75 -1.63
N CYS A 161 9.15 1.94 -1.40
CA CYS A 161 8.47 3.22 -1.59
C CYS A 161 9.22 4.07 -2.60
N LEU A 162 8.50 4.86 -3.41
CA LEU A 162 9.11 5.77 -4.38
C LEU A 162 9.81 6.97 -3.72
N THR A 163 9.30 7.38 -2.55
CA THR A 163 9.89 8.42 -1.72
C THR A 163 9.72 8.07 -0.24
N GLN A 164 10.59 8.61 0.59
CA GLN A 164 10.44 8.60 2.04
C GLN A 164 9.88 9.93 2.57
N GLU A 165 9.77 10.94 1.72
CA GLU A 165 9.21 12.24 2.08
C GLU A 165 7.70 12.13 2.31
N PRO A 166 7.18 12.59 3.47
CA PRO A 166 5.74 12.65 3.71
C PRO A 166 5.04 13.54 2.69
N ILE A 167 3.81 13.17 2.33
CA ILE A 167 2.98 13.95 1.41
C ILE A 167 1.60 14.13 2.02
N ASP A 168 1.06 15.35 1.97
CA ASP A 168 -0.29 15.64 2.46
C ASP A 168 -1.32 14.71 1.78
N GLY A 169 -2.16 14.08 2.60
CA GLY A 169 -3.28 13.23 2.18
C GLY A 169 -4.58 13.99 1.97
#